data_AF-A0A537HMI2-F1
#
_entry.id   AF-A0A537HMI2-F1
#
_cell.length_a   1.000
_cell.length_b   1.000
_cell.length_c   1.000
_cell.angle_alpha   90.00
_cell.angle_beta   90.00
_cell.angle_gamma   90.00
#
_symmetry.space_group_name_H-M   'P 1'
#
loop_
_entity.id
_entity.type
_entity.pdbx_description
1 polymer ?
#
loop_
_entity_poly.entity_id
_entity_poly.type
_entity_poly.pdbx_seq_one_letter_code
_entity_poly.pdbx_strand_id
1 'polypeptide(L)'
;MNISGQSMAHVSREVEGRKDILATRIFRRTKTFVANELWPILDITVKHHQEPAEKRKILSELELKLLETIETEGSIRTDQLRKKLRLGAKENNSRFHRSLSNLESYAMIVGVEDPHPEKHMHANIWQTWDTRTGEGIDRIDLSYREALAELLERTIDACVLAHEDQMRKWFRWSVDMEAAKGESLKNGGIIKAGPFIIAPRISRS
;
A
#
# COMPACT_ATOMS: atom_id res chain seq x y z
N MET A 1 -1.58 -19.79 -11.64
CA MET A 1 -0.39 -19.06 -12.14
C MET A 1 0.78 -19.49 -11.28
N ASN A 2 1.90 -19.86 -11.89
CA ASN A 2 3.09 -20.37 -11.19
C ASN A 2 4.27 -19.45 -11.49
N ILE A 3 5.09 -19.13 -10.48
CA ILE A 3 6.39 -18.47 -10.65
C ILE A 3 7.44 -19.53 -10.39
N SER A 4 8.33 -19.77 -11.36
CA SER A 4 9.46 -20.69 -11.20
C SER A 4 9.07 -22.09 -10.65
N GLY A 5 7.91 -22.61 -11.06
CA GLY A 5 7.41 -23.92 -10.63
C GLY A 5 6.66 -23.93 -9.28
N GLN A 6 6.67 -22.83 -8.52
CA GLN A 6 5.86 -22.68 -7.31
C GLN A 6 4.53 -21.99 -7.60
N SER A 7 3.49 -22.38 -6.86
CA SER A 7 2.20 -21.68 -6.93
C SER A 7 2.37 -20.23 -6.48
N MET A 8 1.75 -19.28 -7.19
CA MET A 8 1.71 -17.87 -6.80
C MET A 8 1.27 -17.67 -5.34
N ALA A 9 0.35 -18.51 -4.84
CA ALA A 9 -0.12 -18.44 -3.47
C ALA A 9 0.97 -18.79 -2.45
N HIS A 10 1.87 -19.71 -2.80
CA HIS A 10 3.01 -20.09 -1.96
C HIS A 10 4.02 -18.94 -1.86
N VAL A 11 4.42 -18.39 -3.01
CA VAL A 11 5.37 -17.27 -3.08
C VAL A 11 4.80 -16.04 -2.37
N SER A 12 3.52 -15.73 -2.58
CA SER A 12 2.84 -14.63 -1.89
C SER A 12 2.92 -14.78 -0.38
N ARG A 13 2.65 -15.98 0.16
CA ARG A 13 2.67 -16.22 1.61
C ARG A 13 4.07 -16.07 2.21
N GLU A 14 5.09 -16.61 1.53
CA GLU A 14 6.48 -16.50 1.98
C GLU A 14 6.99 -15.06 1.97
N VAL A 15 6.57 -14.26 0.99
CA VAL A 15 7.01 -12.87 0.83
C VAL A 15 6.27 -11.92 1.78
N GLU A 16 4.96 -12.11 1.94
CA GLU A 16 4.08 -11.20 2.67
C GLU A 16 4.36 -11.14 4.17
N GLY A 17 4.75 -12.26 4.77
CA GLY A 17 5.08 -12.33 6.20
C GLY A 17 6.45 -11.77 6.55
N ARG A 18 7.27 -11.37 5.56
CA ARG A 18 8.61 -10.86 5.82
C ARG A 18 8.56 -9.47 6.43
N LYS A 19 9.40 -9.26 7.46
CA LYS A 19 9.47 -7.97 8.16
C LYS A 19 9.88 -6.82 7.24
N ASP A 20 10.74 -7.06 6.25
CA ASP A 20 11.26 -6.07 5.29
C ASP A 20 10.35 -5.86 4.06
N ILE A 21 9.20 -6.53 3.98
CA ILE A 21 8.26 -6.38 2.87
C ILE A 21 6.90 -5.89 3.36
N LEU A 22 6.41 -4.83 2.74
CA LEU A 22 5.06 -4.33 2.93
C LEU A 22 4.17 -4.81 1.79
N ALA A 23 3.13 -5.57 2.12
CA ALA A 23 2.08 -5.91 1.15
C ALA A 23 0.93 -4.91 1.25
N THR A 24 0.78 -4.07 0.23
CA THR A 24 -0.18 -2.96 0.25
C THR A 24 -1.00 -2.89 -1.03
N ARG A 25 -2.20 -2.30 -0.94
CA ARG A 25 -3.13 -2.10 -2.07
C ARG A 25 -3.16 -0.65 -2.59
N ILE A 26 -2.16 0.16 -2.24
CA ILE A 26 -2.04 1.55 -2.67
C ILE A 26 -1.94 1.67 -4.21
N PHE A 27 -1.20 0.78 -4.86
CA PHE A 27 -1.02 0.74 -6.31
C PHE A 27 -2.18 -0.06 -6.94
N ARG A 28 -3.09 0.60 -7.66
CA ARG A 28 -4.22 -0.03 -8.38
C ARG A 28 -5.19 -0.91 -7.57
N ARG A 29 -5.24 -0.82 -6.22
CA ARG A 29 -5.99 -1.79 -5.38
C ARG A 29 -5.55 -3.24 -5.55
N THR A 30 -4.41 -3.47 -6.21
CA THR A 30 -3.82 -4.79 -6.35
C THR A 30 -2.77 -4.92 -5.27
N LYS A 31 -2.66 -6.12 -4.68
CA LYS A 31 -1.67 -6.36 -3.65
C LYS A 31 -0.27 -6.25 -4.28
N THR A 32 0.49 -5.28 -3.79
CA THR A 32 1.83 -4.92 -4.27
C THR A 32 2.79 -5.08 -3.11
N PHE A 33 3.91 -5.76 -3.36
CA PHE A 33 4.99 -5.93 -2.38
C PHE A 33 6.00 -4.80 -2.54
N VAL A 34 6.25 -4.09 -1.45
CA VAL A 34 7.14 -2.93 -1.40
C VAL A 34 8.23 -3.20 -0.37
N ALA A 35 9.48 -3.17 -0.82
CA ALA A 35 10.64 -3.35 0.05
C ALA A 35 10.83 -2.14 0.98
N ASN A 36 11.45 -2.37 2.14
CA ASN A 36 11.56 -1.40 3.22
C ASN A 36 12.35 -0.14 2.84
N GLU A 37 13.24 -0.22 1.85
CA GLU A 37 13.98 0.94 1.35
C GLU A 37 13.06 2.02 0.74
N LEU A 38 11.87 1.64 0.29
CA LEU A 38 10.88 2.58 -0.26
C LEU A 38 9.86 3.07 0.77
N TRP A 39 9.85 2.52 2.00
CA TRP A 39 8.84 2.87 3.00
C TRP A 39 8.88 4.33 3.42
N PRO A 40 10.05 4.97 3.65
CA PRO A 40 10.08 6.39 4.02
C PRO A 40 9.45 7.31 2.95
N ILE A 41 9.72 7.04 1.67
CA ILE A 41 9.15 7.78 0.54
C ILE A 41 7.64 7.55 0.46
N LEU A 42 7.23 6.28 0.60
CA LEU A 42 5.83 5.90 0.55
C LEU A 42 5.03 6.46 1.72
N ASP A 43 5.61 6.52 2.92
CA ASP A 43 5.00 7.04 4.14
C ASP A 43 4.58 8.50 3.98
N ILE A 44 5.47 9.37 3.48
CA ILE A 44 5.16 10.78 3.21
C ILE A 44 3.93 10.90 2.30
N THR A 45 3.88 10.07 1.26
CA THR A 45 2.78 10.09 0.29
C THR A 45 1.49 9.55 0.90
N VAL A 46 1.57 8.46 1.67
CA VAL A 46 0.43 7.88 2.39
C VAL A 46 -0.13 8.87 3.40
N LYS A 47 0.70 9.47 4.24
CA LYS A 47 0.30 10.44 5.26
C LYS A 47 -0.41 11.65 4.65
N HIS A 48 0.09 12.16 3.52
CA HIS A 48 -0.58 13.22 2.77
C HIS A 48 -2.01 12.84 2.33
N HIS A 49 -2.27 11.57 2.00
CA HIS A 49 -3.59 11.11 1.59
C HIS A 49 -4.48 10.58 2.73
N GLN A 50 -3.89 10.18 3.86
CA GLN A 50 -4.63 9.86 5.10
C GLN A 50 -5.25 11.13 5.69
N GLU A 51 -4.53 12.25 5.67
CA GLU A 51 -4.96 13.51 6.28
C GLU A 51 -6.34 13.99 5.76
N PRO A 52 -6.64 13.98 4.45
CA PRO A 52 -8.00 14.24 3.96
C PRO A 52 -9.04 13.25 4.46
N ALA A 53 -8.71 11.97 4.65
CA ALA A 53 -9.66 10.98 5.14
C ALA A 53 -10.06 11.24 6.59
N GLU A 54 -9.07 11.60 7.42
CA GLU A 54 -9.26 11.99 8.81
C GLU A 54 -9.99 13.33 8.93
N LYS A 55 -9.51 14.37 8.22
CA LYS A 55 -10.07 15.73 8.32
C LYS A 55 -11.47 15.86 7.73
N ARG A 56 -11.77 15.16 6.64
CA ARG A 56 -13.08 15.20 5.98
C ARG A 56 -14.08 14.20 6.58
N LYS A 57 -13.68 13.45 7.61
CA LYS A 57 -14.51 12.45 8.30
C LYS A 57 -15.24 11.53 7.31
N ILE A 58 -14.54 11.09 6.26
CA ILE A 58 -15.13 10.24 5.21
C ILE A 58 -15.35 8.80 5.68
N LEU A 59 -14.72 8.43 6.80
CA LEU A 59 -14.85 7.12 7.41
C LEU A 59 -16.23 7.01 8.08
N SER A 60 -16.95 5.95 7.75
CA SER A 60 -18.17 5.57 8.43
C SER A 60 -17.90 5.19 9.89
N GLU A 61 -18.93 5.20 10.73
CA GLU A 61 -18.81 4.79 12.14
C GLU A 61 -18.21 3.39 12.31
N LEU A 62 -18.51 2.47 11.38
CA LEU A 62 -17.93 1.12 11.42
C LEU A 62 -16.43 1.14 11.12
N GLU A 63 -16.01 1.95 10.15
CA GLU A 63 -14.59 2.10 9.78
C GLU A 63 -13.79 2.75 10.90
N LEU A 64 -14.35 3.76 11.58
CA LEU A 64 -13.76 4.37 12.76
C LEU A 64 -13.59 3.34 13.89
N LYS A 65 -14.65 2.57 14.21
CA LYS A 65 -14.57 1.51 15.24
C LYS A 65 -13.56 0.41 14.90
N LEU A 66 -13.47 0.03 13.62
CA LEU A 66 -12.48 -0.94 13.15
C LEU A 66 -11.07 -0.40 13.37
N LEU A 67 -10.80 0.83 12.95
CA LEU A 67 -9.50 1.47 13.07
C LEU A 67 -9.09 1.59 14.55
N GLU A 68 -9.96 2.14 15.41
CA GLU A 68 -9.72 2.30 16.85
C GLU A 68 -9.44 0.95 17.54
N THR A 69 -10.16 -0.11 17.16
CA THR A 69 -9.92 -1.45 17.72
C THR A 69 -8.58 -2.00 17.27
N ILE A 70 -8.19 -1.81 16.01
CA ILE A 70 -6.88 -2.27 15.50
C ILE A 70 -5.74 -1.49 16.16
N GLU A 71 -5.90 -0.17 16.33
CA GLU A 71 -4.94 0.68 17.05
C GLU A 71 -4.74 0.22 18.50
N THR A 72 -5.83 0.00 19.22
CA THR A 72 -5.79 -0.41 20.64
C THR A 72 -5.08 -1.75 20.83
N GLU A 73 -5.28 -2.69 19.91
CA GLU A 73 -4.68 -4.03 20.00
C GLU A 73 -3.27 -4.07 19.39
N GLY A 74 -2.88 -3.07 18.61
CA GLY A 74 -1.68 -3.03 17.78
C GLY A 74 -1.75 -3.97 16.57
N SER A 75 -2.14 -5.24 16.80
CA SER A 75 -2.22 -6.29 15.79
C SER A 75 -3.32 -7.29 16.13
N ILE A 76 -4.26 -7.54 15.21
CA ILE A 76 -5.41 -8.41 15.48
C ILE A 76 -5.86 -9.23 14.26
N ARG A 77 -6.17 -10.52 14.46
CA ARG A 77 -6.69 -11.39 13.40
C ARG A 77 -8.15 -11.07 13.03
N THR A 78 -8.54 -11.25 11.77
CA THR A 78 -9.89 -10.92 11.25
C THR A 78 -11.05 -11.44 12.11
N ASP A 79 -10.99 -12.69 12.54
CA ASP A 79 -12.03 -13.34 13.36
C ASP A 79 -12.09 -12.79 14.79
N GLN A 80 -10.92 -12.52 15.40
CA GLN A 80 -10.82 -11.89 16.71
C GLN A 80 -11.36 -10.45 16.67
N LEU A 81 -11.03 -9.70 15.61
CA LEU A 81 -11.54 -8.35 15.38
C LEU A 81 -13.07 -8.34 15.31
N ARG A 82 -13.66 -9.30 14.58
CA ARG A 82 -15.12 -9.47 14.52
C ARG A 82 -15.73 -9.77 15.88
N LYS A 83 -15.11 -10.69 16.63
CA LYS A 83 -15.58 -11.09 17.96
C LYS A 83 -15.57 -9.90 18.92
N LYS A 84 -14.50 -9.09 18.92
CA LYS A 84 -14.40 -7.88 19.75
C LYS A 84 -15.46 -6.84 19.40
N LEU A 85 -15.71 -6.63 18.11
CA LEU A 85 -16.74 -5.69 17.64
C LEU A 85 -18.18 -6.23 17.76
N ARG A 86 -18.36 -7.46 18.27
CA ARG A 86 -19.66 -8.13 18.43
C ARG A 86 -20.50 -8.13 17.13
N LEU A 87 -19.83 -8.23 15.98
CA LEU A 87 -20.51 -8.22 14.68
C LEU A 87 -21.08 -9.61 14.38
N GLY A 88 -22.41 -9.71 14.26
CA GLY A 88 -23.12 -10.95 13.92
C GLY A 88 -22.73 -11.53 12.55
N ALA A 89 -22.78 -12.87 12.43
CA ALA A 89 -22.10 -13.62 11.37
C ALA A 89 -22.68 -13.45 9.93
N LYS A 90 -23.95 -13.07 9.74
CA LYS A 90 -24.59 -13.08 8.41
C LYS A 90 -24.94 -11.70 7.84
N GLU A 91 -25.50 -10.78 8.61
CA GLU A 91 -26.02 -9.52 8.07
C GLU A 91 -24.94 -8.46 7.76
N ASN A 92 -23.77 -8.54 8.43
CA ASN A 92 -22.73 -7.52 8.29
C ASN A 92 -21.45 -8.02 7.61
N ASN A 93 -21.43 -9.26 7.09
CA ASN A 93 -20.22 -9.88 6.54
C ASN A 93 -19.63 -9.07 5.38
N SER A 94 -20.47 -8.71 4.41
CA SER A 94 -20.06 -7.94 3.23
C SER A 94 -19.64 -6.51 3.60
N ARG A 95 -20.39 -5.86 4.50
CA ARG A 95 -20.10 -4.51 5.00
C ARG A 95 -18.76 -4.47 5.73
N PHE A 96 -18.50 -5.43 6.61
CA PHE A 96 -17.24 -5.56 7.34
C PHE A 96 -16.03 -5.67 6.41
N HIS A 97 -16.06 -6.60 5.44
CA HIS A 97 -14.95 -6.76 4.50
C HIS A 97 -14.79 -5.56 3.58
N ARG A 98 -15.89 -4.90 3.21
CA ARG A 98 -15.85 -3.65 2.45
C ARG A 98 -15.17 -2.53 3.25
N SER A 99 -15.51 -2.38 4.53
CA SER A 99 -14.89 -1.39 5.42
C SER A 99 -13.39 -1.63 5.61
N LEU A 100 -12.97 -2.88 5.82
CA LEU A 100 -11.53 -3.22 5.87
C LEU A 100 -10.83 -2.87 4.55
N SER A 101 -11.42 -3.26 3.42
CA SER A 101 -10.86 -2.93 2.10
C SER A 101 -10.80 -1.42 1.85
N ASN A 102 -11.76 -0.65 2.36
CA ASN A 102 -11.76 0.80 2.23
C ASN A 102 -10.65 1.43 3.08
N LEU A 103 -10.52 1.03 4.34
CA LEU A 103 -9.43 1.48 5.23
C LEU A 103 -8.05 1.18 4.63
N GLU A 104 -7.83 -0.03 4.12
CA GLU A 104 -6.59 -0.43 3.46
C GLU A 104 -6.36 0.35 2.16
N SER A 105 -7.41 0.75 1.44
CA SER A 105 -7.29 1.55 0.22
C SER A 105 -6.84 2.99 0.46
N TYR A 106 -6.95 3.47 1.70
CA TYR A 106 -6.35 4.72 2.21
C TYR A 106 -5.07 4.46 3.00
N ALA A 107 -4.61 3.21 3.02
CA ALA A 107 -3.50 2.75 3.82
C ALA A 107 -3.62 3.13 5.29
N MET A 108 -4.84 3.20 5.86
CA MET A 108 -5.02 3.38 7.31
C MET A 108 -4.58 2.12 8.08
N ILE A 109 -4.82 0.97 7.46
CA ILE A 109 -4.47 -0.35 7.97
C ILE A 109 -3.76 -1.16 6.88
N VAL A 110 -3.01 -2.17 7.32
CA VAL A 110 -2.34 -3.15 6.47
C VAL A 110 -2.76 -4.54 6.93
N GLY A 111 -3.11 -5.41 5.97
CA GLY A 111 -3.47 -6.80 6.24
C GLY A 111 -2.41 -7.76 5.72
N VAL A 112 -1.87 -8.58 6.61
CA VAL A 112 -0.94 -9.68 6.30
C VAL A 112 -1.67 -11.00 6.45
N GLU A 113 -1.58 -11.92 5.48
CA GLU A 113 -2.14 -13.27 5.59
C GLU A 113 -1.56 -13.96 6.83
N ASP A 114 -2.43 -14.57 7.65
CA ASP A 114 -2.03 -15.33 8.82
C ASP A 114 -1.08 -16.46 8.39
N PRO A 115 0.18 -16.49 8.89
CA PRO A 115 1.12 -17.54 8.54
C PRO A 115 0.71 -18.92 9.09
N HIS A 116 -0.17 -18.96 10.08
CA HIS A 116 -0.67 -20.18 10.71
C HIS A 116 -2.21 -20.26 10.60
N PRO A 117 -2.76 -20.36 9.36
CA PRO A 117 -4.19 -20.38 9.18
C PRO A 117 -4.78 -21.63 9.84
N GLU A 118 -5.88 -21.45 10.58
CA GLU A 118 -6.71 -22.59 10.97
C GLU A 118 -7.25 -23.28 9.71
N LYS A 119 -7.38 -24.61 9.75
CA LYS A 119 -7.75 -25.41 8.56
C LYS A 119 -8.96 -24.79 7.84
N HIS A 120 -8.76 -24.40 6.58
CA HIS A 120 -9.75 -23.79 5.68
C HIS A 120 -10.16 -22.32 5.98
N MET A 121 -9.46 -21.62 6.88
CA MET A 121 -9.67 -20.19 7.12
C MET A 121 -8.42 -19.38 6.75
N HIS A 122 -8.48 -18.70 5.60
CA HIS A 122 -7.54 -17.62 5.27
C HIS A 122 -8.00 -16.35 6.00
N ALA A 123 -7.32 -16.02 7.09
CA ALA A 123 -7.53 -14.78 7.82
C ALA A 123 -6.35 -13.84 7.58
N ASN A 124 -6.60 -12.54 7.74
CA ASN A 124 -5.53 -11.55 7.80
C ASN A 124 -5.31 -11.16 9.25
N ILE A 125 -4.06 -10.86 9.57
CA ILE A 125 -3.65 -10.11 10.74
C ILE A 125 -3.62 -8.64 10.31
N TRP A 126 -4.44 -7.82 10.95
CA TRP A 126 -4.58 -6.40 10.68
C TRP A 126 -3.77 -5.58 11.68
N GLN A 127 -3.06 -4.60 11.16
CA GLN A 127 -2.27 -3.62 11.91
C GLN A 127 -2.54 -2.24 11.31
N THR A 128 -2.31 -1.17 12.07
CA THR A 128 -2.24 0.16 11.46
C THR A 128 -1.01 0.28 10.59
N TRP A 129 -1.03 1.23 9.66
CA TRP A 129 0.14 1.59 8.87
C TRP A 129 1.35 1.86 9.77
N ASP A 130 1.17 2.72 10.78
CA ASP A 130 2.25 3.14 11.67
C ASP A 130 2.81 1.98 12.50
N THR A 131 1.96 1.07 12.97
CA THR A 131 2.45 -0.15 13.65
C THR A 131 3.26 -1.03 12.69
N ARG A 132 2.87 -1.11 11.42
CA ARG A 132 3.56 -1.97 10.43
C ARG A 132 4.89 -1.38 9.97
N THR A 133 4.98 -0.06 9.82
CA THR A 133 6.12 0.63 9.21
C THR A 133 7.01 1.37 10.22
N GLY A 134 6.51 1.66 11.42
CA GLY A 134 7.10 2.59 12.39
C GLY A 134 8.48 2.21 12.94
N GLU A 135 8.83 0.92 13.02
CA GLU A 135 10.19 0.49 13.40
C GLU A 135 11.19 0.54 12.24
N GLY A 136 10.72 0.71 11.00
CA GLY A 136 11.53 0.59 9.78
C GLY A 136 11.55 1.84 8.89
N ILE A 137 10.91 2.94 9.29
CA ILE A 137 10.99 4.21 8.56
C ILE A 137 12.09 5.06 9.17
N ASP A 138 13.24 5.09 8.50
CA ASP A 138 14.18 6.19 8.67
C ASP A 138 13.50 7.46 8.14
N ARG A 139 13.29 8.45 9.01
CA ARG A 139 12.66 9.71 8.59
C ARG A 139 13.55 10.41 7.57
N ILE A 140 13.03 10.57 6.36
CA ILE A 140 13.66 11.38 5.32
C ILE A 140 12.99 12.74 5.24
N ASP A 141 13.77 13.78 4.98
CA ASP A 141 13.28 15.16 4.86
C ASP A 141 12.99 15.46 3.38
N LEU A 142 11.89 14.89 2.87
CA LEU A 142 11.35 15.21 1.55
C LEU A 142 10.01 15.91 1.69
N SER A 143 9.75 16.88 0.83
CA SER A 143 8.39 17.38 0.63
C SER A 143 7.52 16.30 -0.04
N TYR A 144 6.20 16.44 0.08
CA TYR A 144 5.25 15.56 -0.60
C TYR A 144 5.52 15.43 -2.11
N ARG A 145 5.86 16.53 -2.79
CA ARG A 145 6.12 16.51 -4.23
C ARG A 145 7.40 15.77 -4.58
N GLU A 146 8.46 15.95 -3.80
CA GLU A 146 9.73 15.24 -3.99
C GLU A 146 9.57 13.75 -3.74
N ALA A 147 8.87 13.37 -2.66
CA ALA A 147 8.56 11.96 -2.37
C ALA A 147 7.74 11.32 -3.50
N LEU A 148 6.77 12.06 -4.06
CA LEU A 148 5.95 11.58 -5.17
C LEU A 148 6.76 11.39 -6.47
N ALA A 149 7.65 12.32 -6.77
CA ALA A 149 8.57 12.23 -7.90
C ALA A 149 9.54 11.05 -7.76
N GLU A 150 10.14 10.87 -6.57
CA GLU A 150 11.02 9.73 -6.33
C GLU A 150 10.27 8.41 -6.40
N LEU A 151 9.06 8.32 -5.82
CA LEU A 151 8.22 7.12 -5.93
C LEU A 151 7.90 6.78 -7.38
N LEU A 152 7.60 7.79 -8.20
CA LEU A 152 7.36 7.63 -9.64
C LEU A 152 8.60 7.08 -10.35
N GLU A 153 9.77 7.67 -10.11
CA GLU A 153 11.04 7.26 -10.70
C GLU A 153 11.39 5.82 -10.35
N ARG A 154 11.27 5.44 -9.07
CA ARG A 154 11.49 4.06 -8.59
C ARG A 154 10.50 3.08 -9.21
N THR A 155 9.24 3.48 -9.38
CA THR A 155 8.22 2.64 -10.03
C THR A 155 8.55 2.42 -11.51
N ILE A 156 9.06 3.44 -12.21
CA ILE A 156 9.48 3.34 -13.61
C ILE A 156 10.72 2.45 -13.74
N ASP A 157 11.73 2.61 -12.88
CA ASP A 157 12.95 1.77 -12.91
C ASP A 157 12.65 0.29 -12.62
N ALA A 158 11.63 0.01 -11.79
CA ALA A 158 11.14 -1.35 -11.56
C ALA A 158 10.39 -1.95 -12.77
N CYS A 159 10.00 -1.14 -13.75
CA CYS A 159 9.32 -1.60 -14.96
C CYS A 159 10.32 -1.93 -16.08
N VAL A 160 10.09 -3.02 -16.82
CA VAL A 160 10.88 -3.32 -18.03
C VAL A 160 10.67 -2.24 -19.10
N LEU A 161 9.42 -1.83 -19.32
CA LEU A 161 9.03 -0.70 -20.17
C LEU A 161 7.80 -0.02 -19.58
N ALA A 162 7.92 1.23 -19.15
CA ALA A 162 6.80 2.03 -18.66
C ALA A 162 6.09 2.72 -19.83
N HIS A 163 4.86 2.31 -20.14
CA HIS A 163 4.08 2.95 -21.19
C HIS A 163 3.30 4.15 -20.62
N GLU A 164 3.48 5.33 -21.21
CA GLU A 164 2.98 6.60 -20.64
C GLU A 164 1.47 6.59 -20.35
N ASP A 165 0.68 6.00 -21.25
CA ASP A 165 -0.79 5.98 -21.16
C ASP A 165 -1.33 5.08 -20.02
N GLN A 166 -0.50 4.18 -19.47
CA GLN A 166 -0.84 3.29 -18.37
C GLN A 166 -0.45 3.86 -17.01
N MET A 167 0.50 4.79 -16.97
CA MET A 167 1.07 5.36 -15.75
C MET A 167 0.01 6.05 -14.89
N ARG A 168 -0.87 6.83 -15.52
CA ARG A 168 -2.04 7.46 -14.87
C ARG A 168 -2.93 6.49 -14.11
N LYS A 169 -2.92 5.20 -14.47
CA LYS A 169 -3.73 4.20 -13.78
C LYS A 169 -2.93 3.47 -12.71
N TRP A 170 -1.61 3.59 -12.60
CA TRP A 170 -0.80 2.88 -11.58
C TRP A 170 -1.15 3.29 -10.15
N PHE A 171 -1.54 4.55 -9.97
CA PHE A 171 -1.82 5.13 -8.67
C PHE A 171 -3.28 5.55 -8.57
N ARG A 172 -3.83 5.50 -7.37
CA ARG A 172 -5.16 6.06 -7.10
C ARG A 172 -5.17 7.58 -7.21
N TRP A 173 -4.03 8.22 -6.96
CA TRP A 173 -3.85 9.68 -6.93
C TRP A 173 -3.30 10.19 -8.26
N SER A 174 -4.01 9.90 -9.34
CA SER A 174 -3.52 10.12 -10.71
C SER A 174 -3.21 11.58 -11.04
N VAL A 175 -3.93 12.53 -10.43
CA VAL A 175 -3.73 13.98 -10.68
C VAL A 175 -2.36 14.44 -10.18
N ASP A 176 -2.04 14.12 -8.93
CA ASP A 176 -0.75 14.52 -8.34
C ASP A 176 0.41 13.81 -9.05
N MET A 177 0.21 12.56 -9.47
CA MET A 177 1.19 11.80 -10.23
C MET A 177 1.47 12.37 -11.62
N GLU A 178 0.47 12.92 -12.30
CA GLU A 178 0.70 13.61 -13.59
C GLU A 178 1.50 14.90 -13.40
N ALA A 179 1.27 15.62 -12.30
CA ALA A 179 2.08 16.78 -11.95
C ALA A 179 3.53 16.40 -11.65
N ALA A 180 3.75 15.36 -10.82
CA ALA A 180 5.08 14.83 -10.52
C ALA A 180 5.80 14.35 -11.78
N LYS A 181 5.11 13.64 -12.69
CA LYS A 181 5.66 13.24 -13.99
C LYS A 181 6.14 14.44 -14.79
N GLY A 182 5.34 15.50 -14.87
CA GLY A 182 5.69 16.72 -15.59
C GLY A 182 6.92 17.42 -15.01
N GLU A 183 7.10 17.36 -13.69
CA GLU A 183 8.26 17.90 -12.99
C GLU A 183 9.52 17.04 -13.20
N SER A 184 9.43 15.71 -13.00
CA SER A 184 10.54 14.79 -13.26
C SER A 184 11.02 14.83 -14.71
N LEU A 185 10.12 15.02 -15.70
CA LEU A 185 10.50 15.21 -17.09
C LEU A 185 11.32 16.48 -17.32
N LYS A 186 10.95 17.59 -16.67
CA LYS A 186 11.68 18.87 -16.78
C LYS A 186 13.06 18.79 -16.13
N ASN A 187 13.15 18.07 -15.01
CA ASN A 187 14.37 17.95 -14.22
C ASN A 187 15.29 16.82 -14.72
N GLY A 188 14.88 16.07 -15.75
CA GLY A 188 15.65 14.96 -16.31
C GLY A 188 15.67 13.69 -15.44
N GLY A 189 14.85 13.62 -14.39
CA GLY A 189 14.69 12.43 -13.54
C GLY A 189 14.01 11.27 -14.26
N ILE A 190 13.23 11.58 -15.32
CA ILE A 190 12.70 10.60 -16.28
C ILE A 190 12.81 11.14 -17.70
N ILE A 191 12.93 10.24 -18.69
CA ILE A 191 13.09 10.57 -20.11
C ILE A 191 11.96 9.90 -20.91
N LYS A 192 11.43 10.62 -21.90
CA LYS A 192 10.45 10.09 -22.85
C LYS A 192 11.14 9.52 -24.10
N ALA A 193 10.86 8.26 -24.42
CA ALA A 193 11.35 7.54 -25.60
C ALA A 193 10.15 7.00 -26.39
N GLY A 194 9.62 7.82 -27.31
CA GLY A 194 8.39 7.49 -28.04
C GLY A 194 7.18 7.38 -27.08
N PRO A 195 6.46 6.24 -27.05
CA PRO A 195 5.35 6.04 -26.12
C PRO A 195 5.80 5.57 -24.72
N PHE A 196 7.11 5.35 -24.52
CA PHE A 196 7.69 4.84 -23.29
C PHE A 196 8.32 5.96 -22.45
N ILE A 197 8.31 5.77 -21.15
CA ILE A 197 9.06 6.56 -20.17
C ILE A 197 10.11 5.65 -19.53
N ILE A 198 11.30 6.19 -19.31
CA ILE A 198 12.40 5.50 -18.65
C ILE A 198 12.98 6.38 -17.55
N ALA A 199 13.36 5.79 -16.43
CA ALA A 199 14.21 6.43 -15.45
C ALA A 199 15.65 6.22 -15.92
N PRO A 200 16.40 7.27 -16.30
CA PRO A 200 17.81 7.11 -16.61
C PRO A 200 18.51 6.56 -15.37
N ARG A 201 19.14 5.39 -15.51
CA ARG A 201 20.08 4.88 -14.51
C ARG A 201 21.30 5.79 -14.54
N ILE A 202 21.19 6.97 -13.94
CA ILE A 202 22.37 7.68 -13.51
C ILE A 202 22.93 6.78 -12.42
N SER A 203 24.00 6.05 -12.75
CA SER A 203 24.85 5.39 -11.77
C SER A 203 25.25 6.47 -10.76
N ARG A 204 24.51 6.55 -9.65
CA ARG A 204 24.91 7.30 -8.47
C ARG A 204 26.14 6.57 -7.94
N SER A 205 27.30 7.02 -8.41
CA SER A 205 28.62 6.65 -7.89
C SER A 205 28.78 7.13 -6.46
#